data_AF-A0A368FDN4-F1
#
_entry.id   AF-A0A368FDN4-F1
#
_cell.length_a   1.000
_cell.length_b   1.000
_cell.length_c   1.000
_cell.angle_alpha   90.00
_cell.angle_beta   90.00
_cell.angle_gamma   90.00
#
_symmetry.space_group_name_H-M   'P 1'
#
loop_
_entity.id
_entity.type
_entity.pdbx_description
1 polymer ?
#
loop_
_entity_poly.entity_id
_entity_poly.type
_entity_poly.pdbx_seq_one_letter_code
_entity_poly.pdbx_strand_id
1 'polypeptide(L)'
;MASRDDDRRLFEHFVIAGLSEEAPQQAAPSTQEFGYRNSSPLAPITDICVIFPSLGETAPEGYEIIETTQLGYPADLNHGSIRMPSVFLCYRRGYHKPPLLDI
;
A
#
# COMPACT_ATOMS: atom_id res chain seq x y z
N MET A 1 -22.51 -20.65 -46.54
CA MET A 1 -21.28 -19.98 -46.08
C MET A 1 -21.66 -19.19 -44.83
N ALA A 2 -21.43 -19.77 -43.64
CA ALA A 2 -21.80 -19.16 -42.37
C ALA A 2 -20.70 -18.17 -41.97
N SER A 3 -21.00 -16.88 -41.92
CA SER A 3 -20.06 -15.86 -41.45
C SER A 3 -20.44 -15.43 -40.04
N ARG A 4 -19.64 -15.94 -39.09
CA ARG A 4 -19.10 -15.27 -37.89
C ARG A 4 -20.10 -14.58 -36.95
N ASP A 5 -20.33 -15.26 -35.82
CA ASP A 5 -20.05 -14.76 -34.46
C ASP A 5 -19.89 -13.23 -34.36
N ASP A 6 -21.02 -12.53 -34.26
CA ASP A 6 -21.05 -11.15 -33.74
C ASP A 6 -21.04 -11.25 -32.22
N ASP A 7 -19.86 -11.60 -31.71
CA ASP A 7 -19.49 -11.59 -30.30
C ASP A 7 -19.63 -10.14 -29.84
N ARG A 8 -20.82 -9.81 -29.30
CA ARG A 8 -21.16 -8.50 -28.70
C ARG A 8 -20.23 -8.24 -27.52
N ARG A 9 -19.01 -7.84 -27.82
CA ARG A 9 -18.08 -7.31 -26.83
C ARG A 9 -18.55 -5.91 -26.50
N LEU A 10 -19.44 -5.85 -25.52
CA LEU A 10 -19.77 -4.68 -24.71
C LEU A 10 -18.47 -4.22 -24.04
N PHE A 11 -17.63 -3.52 -24.77
CA PHE A 11 -16.58 -2.74 -24.13
C PHE A 11 -17.25 -1.58 -23.42
N GLU A 12 -17.02 -1.50 -22.10
CA GLU A 12 -17.55 -0.46 -21.24
C GLU A 12 -17.02 0.90 -21.72
N HIS A 13 -17.87 1.63 -22.44
CA HIS A 13 -17.62 3.01 -22.78
C HIS A 13 -18.02 3.88 -21.58
N PHE A 14 -17.07 4.24 -20.74
CA PHE A 14 -17.26 5.36 -19.81
C PHE A 14 -16.65 6.61 -20.42
N VAL A 15 -17.44 7.69 -20.47
CA VAL A 15 -16.99 9.02 -20.85
C VAL A 15 -16.77 9.81 -19.57
N ILE A 16 -15.56 10.36 -19.41
CA ILE A 16 -15.27 11.33 -18.36
C ILE A 16 -15.53 12.72 -18.94
N ALA A 17 -16.65 13.34 -18.58
CA ALA A 17 -16.89 14.75 -18.89
C ALA A 17 -16.36 15.60 -17.73
N GLY A 18 -15.39 16.48 -18.00
CA GLY A 18 -14.91 17.46 -17.01
C GLY A 18 -13.40 17.73 -16.93
N LEU A 19 -12.57 17.19 -17.83
CA LEU A 19 -11.16 17.59 -17.89
C LEU A 19 -11.01 18.84 -18.75
N SER A 20 -10.64 19.96 -18.15
CA SER A 20 -10.19 21.15 -18.88
C SER A 20 -8.89 20.79 -19.63
N GLU A 21 -8.73 21.27 -20.86
CA GLU A 21 -7.65 20.86 -21.80
C GLU A 21 -6.22 21.21 -21.35
N GLU A 22 -6.04 21.82 -20.19
CA GLU A 22 -4.75 22.33 -19.72
C GLU A 22 -4.23 21.53 -18.51
N ALA A 23 -3.87 20.27 -18.73
CA ALA A 23 -2.65 19.63 -18.18
C ALA A 23 -2.72 18.10 -18.28
N PRO A 24 -1.70 17.42 -18.83
CA PRO A 24 -1.53 15.98 -18.64
C PRO A 24 -0.97 15.74 -17.24
N GLN A 25 -1.82 15.70 -16.23
CA GLN A 25 -1.44 15.28 -14.88
C GLN A 25 -2.15 13.96 -14.56
N GLN A 26 -1.34 12.92 -14.67
CA GLN A 26 -1.58 11.53 -14.30
C GLN A 26 -2.56 11.42 -13.13
N ALA A 27 -3.59 10.59 -13.32
CA ALA A 27 -4.53 10.18 -12.29
C ALA A 27 -3.78 9.50 -11.12
N ALA A 28 -3.26 10.31 -10.19
CA ALA A 28 -2.92 9.86 -8.87
C ALA A 28 -4.25 9.77 -8.09
N PRO A 29 -4.61 8.61 -7.50
CA PRO A 29 -5.78 8.55 -6.63
C PRO A 29 -5.60 9.58 -5.51
N SER A 30 -6.65 10.32 -5.22
CA SER A 30 -6.66 11.33 -4.15
C SER A 30 -6.25 10.67 -2.84
N THR A 31 -5.01 10.88 -2.42
CA THR A 31 -4.50 10.50 -1.12
C THR A 31 -5.27 11.33 -0.10
N GLN A 32 -6.40 10.81 0.37
CA GLN A 32 -7.15 11.43 1.44
C GLN A 32 -6.30 11.31 2.71
N GLU A 33 -5.67 12.44 3.05
CA GLU A 33 -4.63 12.57 4.04
C GLU A 33 -5.13 12.20 5.45
N PHE A 34 -4.64 11.08 5.97
CA PHE A 34 -4.38 10.92 7.39
C PHE A 34 -2.87 11.02 7.61
N GLY A 35 -2.42 12.15 8.16
CA GLY A 35 -1.05 12.36 8.64
C GLY A 35 -0.17 13.19 7.71
N TYR A 36 -0.06 14.47 8.04
CA TYR A 36 0.81 15.46 7.40
C TYR A 36 2.26 14.97 7.20
N ARG A 37 2.72 14.87 5.94
CA ARG A 37 3.98 15.47 5.45
C ARG A 37 3.93 15.68 3.94
N ASN A 38 4.39 16.86 3.54
CA ASN A 38 4.57 17.31 2.17
C ASN A 38 5.30 16.31 1.27
N SER A 39 5.04 16.47 -0.03
CA SER A 39 5.93 16.21 -1.17
C SER A 39 5.98 14.78 -1.71
N SER A 40 5.58 14.67 -2.99
CA SER A 40 5.63 13.49 -3.86
C SER A 40 4.87 12.24 -3.38
N PRO A 41 4.14 11.56 -4.28
CA PRO A 41 3.53 10.28 -3.95
C PRO A 41 4.62 9.28 -3.56
N LEU A 42 4.49 8.70 -2.36
CA LEU A 42 5.36 7.62 -1.91
C LEU A 42 5.21 6.40 -2.82
N ALA A 43 6.30 5.63 -2.97
CA ALA A 43 6.22 4.33 -3.62
C ALA A 43 5.23 3.40 -2.89
N PRO A 44 4.53 2.50 -3.61
CA PRO A 44 3.55 1.62 -2.99
C PRO A 44 4.21 0.63 -2.04
N ILE A 45 3.45 0.15 -1.06
CA ILE A 45 3.89 -0.97 -0.22
C ILE A 45 3.86 -2.23 -1.08
N THR A 46 4.97 -2.95 -1.06
CA THR A 46 5.18 -4.16 -1.86
C THR A 46 5.38 -5.36 -0.94
N ASP A 47 6.02 -5.19 0.21
CA ASP A 47 6.26 -6.26 1.16
C ASP A 47 5.84 -5.88 2.57
N ILE A 48 5.46 -6.91 3.33
CA ILE A 48 5.25 -6.86 4.78
C ILE A 48 6.07 -7.99 5.39
N CYS A 49 6.64 -7.74 6.56
CA CYS A 49 7.38 -8.70 7.37
C CYS A 49 6.97 -8.51 8.85
N VAL A 50 7.16 -9.55 9.65
CA VAL A 50 6.98 -9.51 11.10
C VAL A 50 8.31 -9.84 11.74
N ILE A 51 8.69 -9.09 12.77
CA ILE A 51 9.92 -9.30 13.54
C ILE A 51 9.64 -9.48 15.03
N PHE A 52 10.53 -10.19 15.70
CA PHE A 52 10.59 -10.39 17.15
C PHE A 52 11.85 -9.74 17.73
N PRO A 53 11.88 -8.40 17.97
CA PRO A 53 13.09 -7.71 18.40
C PRO A 53 13.68 -8.25 19.71
N SER A 54 12.82 -8.70 20.63
CA SER A 54 13.27 -9.31 21.90
C SER A 54 13.98 -10.65 21.72
N LEU A 55 13.88 -11.28 20.55
CA LEU A 55 14.61 -12.48 20.18
C LEU A 55 15.86 -12.17 19.32
N GLY A 56 16.19 -10.88 19.14
CA GLY A 56 17.36 -10.44 18.38
C GLY A 56 17.11 -10.26 16.89
N GLU A 57 15.87 -10.34 16.42
CA GLU A 57 15.53 -10.07 15.02
C GLU A 57 15.55 -8.57 14.72
N THR A 58 15.98 -8.21 13.51
CA THR A 58 15.97 -6.84 13.00
C THR A 58 15.20 -6.78 11.69
N ALA A 59 14.73 -5.58 11.31
CA ALA A 59 14.14 -5.39 9.99
C ALA A 59 15.12 -5.85 8.89
N PRO A 60 14.63 -6.56 7.86
CA PRO A 60 15.43 -6.87 6.68
C PRO A 60 15.87 -5.59 5.95
N GLU A 61 16.88 -5.71 5.09
CA GLU A 61 17.38 -4.58 4.31
C GLU A 61 16.27 -3.92 3.46
N GLY A 62 16.13 -2.59 3.59
CA GLY A 62 15.14 -1.80 2.87
C GLY A 62 13.73 -1.85 3.45
N TYR A 63 13.52 -2.52 4.59
CA TYR A 63 12.26 -2.48 5.32
C TYR A 63 12.29 -1.42 6.41
N GLU A 64 11.13 -0.83 6.67
CA GLU A 64 10.87 0.11 7.75
C GLU A 64 10.00 -0.58 8.82
N ILE A 65 10.36 -0.42 10.09
CA ILE A 65 9.59 -0.95 11.23
C ILE A 65 8.49 0.04 11.59
N ILE A 66 7.26 -0.46 11.80
CA ILE A 66 6.20 0.31 12.43
C ILE A 66 6.38 0.17 13.95
N GLU A 67 7.15 1.08 14.54
CA GLU A 67 7.46 1.04 15.99
C GLU A 67 6.32 1.61 16.84
N THR A 68 5.59 2.59 16.29
CA THR A 68 4.53 3.32 17.00
C THR A 68 3.25 3.44 16.19
N THR A 69 2.12 3.31 16.87
CA THR A 69 0.79 3.66 16.34
C THR A 69 0.69 5.15 16.03
N GLN A 70 -0.35 5.57 15.30
CA GLN A 70 -0.60 6.98 14.99
C GLN A 70 -0.84 7.85 16.24
N LEU A 71 -1.19 7.23 17.38
CA LEU A 71 -1.36 7.91 18.66
C LEU A 71 -0.09 7.92 19.52
N GLY A 72 1.03 7.37 19.02
CA GLY A 72 2.31 7.35 19.73
C GLY A 72 2.51 6.19 20.70
N TYR A 73 1.56 5.25 20.79
CA TYR A 73 1.75 4.01 21.57
C TYR A 73 2.64 3.02 20.82
N PRO A 74 3.40 2.15 21.51
CA PRO A 74 4.14 1.05 20.86
C PRO A 74 3.21 0.19 20.00
N ALA A 75 3.60 -0.07 18.75
CA ALA A 75 2.84 -0.90 17.82
C ALA A 75 3.14 -2.40 17.99
N ASP A 76 3.31 -2.84 19.23
CA ASP A 76 3.51 -4.25 19.57
C ASP A 76 2.20 -5.02 19.37
N LEU A 77 2.18 -5.95 18.42
CA LEU A 77 1.03 -6.80 18.13
C LEU A 77 0.68 -7.75 19.29
N ASN A 78 1.62 -8.01 20.20
CA ASN A 78 1.43 -8.81 21.40
C ASN A 78 1.25 -7.97 22.67
N HIS A 79 0.97 -6.67 22.54
CA HIS A 79 0.82 -5.78 23.70
C HIS A 79 -0.18 -6.35 24.73
N GLY A 80 0.22 -6.37 26.00
CA GLY A 80 -0.59 -6.89 27.11
C GLY A 80 -0.51 -8.41 27.31
N SER A 81 0.18 -9.14 26.43
CA SER A 81 0.41 -10.57 26.62
C SER A 81 1.49 -10.84 27.67
N ILE A 82 1.26 -11.83 28.53
CA ILE A 82 2.18 -12.19 29.61
C ILE A 82 3.19 -13.23 29.09
N ARG A 83 4.48 -12.90 29.14
CA ARG A 83 5.63 -13.73 28.69
C ARG A 83 5.73 -13.98 27.19
N MET A 84 4.93 -13.32 26.36
CA MET A 84 5.13 -13.37 24.91
C MET A 84 6.17 -12.34 24.47
N PRO A 85 7.01 -12.66 23.48
CA PRO A 85 7.91 -11.68 22.89
C PRO A 85 7.11 -10.57 22.21
N SER A 86 7.71 -9.37 22.17
CA SER A 86 7.14 -8.24 21.44
C SER A 86 7.21 -8.48 19.94
N VAL A 87 6.17 -8.11 19.20
CA VAL A 87 6.02 -8.39 17.77
C VAL A 87 5.71 -7.11 17.02
N PHE A 88 6.48 -6.81 15.98
CA PHE A 88 6.30 -5.60 15.19
C PHE A 88 6.20 -5.90 13.71
N LEU A 89 5.40 -5.10 13.00
CA LEU A 89 5.32 -5.13 11.55
C LEU A 89 6.45 -4.30 10.95
N CYS A 90 7.00 -4.80 9.86
CA CYS A 90 7.86 -4.07 8.96
C CYS A 90 7.23 -4.02 7.57
N TYR A 91 7.52 -2.98 6.80
CA TYR A 91 7.05 -2.88 5.42
C TYR A 91 8.16 -2.37 4.51
N ARG A 92 8.08 -2.71 3.22
CA ARG A 92 8.97 -2.17 2.19
C ARG A 92 8.15 -1.52 1.08
N ARG A 93 8.59 -0.33 0.68
CA ARG A 93 8.04 0.38 -0.49
C ARG A 93 8.93 0.20 -1.70
N GLY A 94 8.34 0.12 -2.89
CA GLY A 94 9.11 0.05 -4.13
C GLY A 94 8.28 -0.31 -5.35
N TYR A 95 8.96 -0.46 -6.49
CA TYR A 95 8.35 -0.81 -7.78
C TYR A 95 8.88 -2.13 -8.35
N HIS A 96 9.61 -2.89 -7.52
CA HIS A 96 10.23 -4.15 -7.91
C HIS A 96 9.21 -5.29 -8.09
N LYS A 97 7.97 -5.10 -7.64
CA LYS A 97 6.83 -6.00 -7.80
C LYS A 97 5.50 -5.24 -7.66
N PRO A 98 4.35 -5.84 -7.99
CA PRO A 98 3.04 -5.19 -7.86
C PRO A 98 2.73 -4.75 -6.42
N PRO A 99 1.90 -3.69 -6.26
CA PRO A 99 1.49 -3.21 -4.94
C PRO A 99 0.65 -4.26 -4.20
N LEU A 100 0.75 -4.28 -2.87
CA LEU A 100 -0.21 -5.02 -2.04
C LEU A 100 -1.55 -4.30 -2.07
N LEU A 101 -2.63 -5.06 -2.32
CA LEU A 101 -3.98 -4.52 -2.46
C LEU A 101 -4.87 -4.80 -1.24
N ASP A 102 -4.57 -5.86 -0.49
CA ASP A 102 -5.31 -6.29 0.69
C ASP A 102 -4.36 -7.01 1.68
N ILE A 103 -4.76 -7.13 2.95
CA ILE A 103 -3.97 -7.75 4.04
C ILE A 103 -4.83 -8.73 4.85
#